data_AF-A0A7X2PTP5-F1
#
_entry.id   AF-A0A7X2PTP5-F1
#
_cell.length_a   1.000
_cell.length_b   1.000
_cell.length_c   1.000
_cell.angle_alpha   90.00
_cell.angle_beta   90.00
_cell.angle_gamma   90.00
#
_symmetry.space_group_name_H-M   'P 1'
#
loop_
_entity.id
_entity.type
_entity.pdbx_description
1 polymer ?
#
loop_
_entity_poly.entity_id
_entity_poly.type
_entity_poly.pdbx_seq_one_letter_code
_entity_poly.pdbx_strand_id
1 'polypeptide(L)'
;MTLRFWGVACLVVAGLVSAALAQIPLPTANPQTQFSSGQSVVPVYEGWMKNPDGTFTFVFGYFNRNRKEEPVIPAGPNNKLEPGPADRGQPTFFLPRRQPWVFRVQVPADWGQKELVWSITVNGKTERAYAQMILEEEILERMIMARGNLNPGEDDPNKPPTVTIAPVTGATLANPVTLTATVTDDGLPKPRVPKTPSPDANGTAQVNNSGRLLPTGLNVTWYQYGGPAKVDFDSTGPIAVSNGRAPVTARFTAPGTYILRALASDGGLQKAAEITVTVK
;
A
#
# COMPACT_ATOMS: atom_id res chain seq x y z
N MET A 1 69.93 50.86 53.64
CA MET A 1 68.81 51.12 52.70
C MET A 1 69.28 50.68 51.33
N THR A 2 69.03 49.41 51.01
CA THR A 2 69.59 48.67 49.88
C THR A 2 68.42 48.00 49.15
N LEU A 3 67.99 48.56 48.03
CA LEU A 3 66.93 47.98 47.20
C LEU A 3 67.52 46.85 46.34
N ARG A 4 67.03 45.63 46.57
CA ARG A 4 67.29 44.45 45.74
C ARG A 4 66.38 44.50 44.50
N PHE A 5 66.97 44.50 43.31
CA PHE A 5 66.28 44.17 42.07
C PHE A 5 66.17 42.65 41.94
N TRP A 6 64.96 42.12 41.84
CA TRP A 6 64.69 40.75 41.42
C TRP A 6 64.04 40.79 40.04
N GLY A 7 64.76 40.33 39.02
CA GLY A 7 64.21 40.10 37.69
C GLY A 7 63.37 38.82 37.71
N VAL A 8 62.11 38.92 37.30
CA VAL A 8 61.26 37.76 37.03
C VAL A 8 61.18 37.61 35.50
N ALA A 9 61.72 36.50 35.00
CA ALA A 9 61.64 36.11 33.61
C ALA A 9 60.20 35.73 33.24
N CYS A 10 59.68 36.33 32.18
CA CYS A 10 58.36 36.04 31.64
C CYS A 10 58.46 34.81 30.71
N LEU A 11 57.94 33.66 31.16
CA LEU A 11 57.83 32.44 30.36
C LEU A 11 56.54 32.52 29.54
N VAL A 12 56.65 32.70 28.22
CA VAL A 12 55.51 32.62 27.29
C VAL A 12 55.31 31.16 26.92
N VAL A 13 54.24 30.54 27.44
CA VAL A 13 53.78 29.21 27.01
C VAL A 13 52.80 29.40 25.86
N ALA A 14 53.21 29.07 24.64
CA ALA A 14 52.33 29.02 23.49
C ALA A 14 51.49 27.73 23.55
N GLY A 15 50.22 27.85 23.94
CA GLY A 15 49.24 26.75 23.87
C GLY A 15 48.75 26.55 22.44
N LEU A 16 49.09 25.40 21.84
CA LEU A 16 48.47 24.95 20.59
C LEU A 16 47.03 24.48 20.89
N VAL A 17 46.04 25.25 20.46
CA VAL A 17 44.64 24.81 20.44
C VAL A 17 44.40 24.06 19.14
N SER A 18 44.37 22.74 19.19
CA SER A 18 43.90 21.93 18.06
C SER A 18 42.38 22.00 17.99
N ALA A 19 41.85 22.83 17.09
CA ALA A 19 40.44 22.77 16.72
C ALA A 19 40.19 21.51 15.88
N ALA A 20 39.61 20.47 16.50
CA ALA A 20 39.09 19.33 15.76
C ALA A 20 37.84 19.79 15.00
N LEU A 21 37.96 19.98 13.69
CA LEU A 21 36.80 20.12 12.81
C LEU A 21 36.04 18.79 12.82
N ALA A 22 34.88 18.76 13.47
CA ALA A 22 33.96 17.63 13.35
C ALA A 22 33.52 17.54 11.88
N GLN A 23 34.02 16.53 11.17
CA GLN A 23 33.51 16.20 9.85
C GLN A 23 32.05 15.80 10.01
N ILE A 24 31.13 16.60 9.48
CA ILE A 24 29.72 16.23 9.37
C ILE A 24 29.70 15.05 8.39
N PRO A 25 29.32 13.82 8.82
CA PRO A 25 29.22 12.72 7.88
C PRO A 25 28.20 13.11 6.82
N LEU A 26 28.64 13.15 5.56
CA LEU A 26 27.73 13.28 4.42
C LEU A 26 26.65 12.19 4.58
N PRO A 27 25.36 12.51 4.39
CA PRO A 27 24.31 11.51 4.55
C PRO A 27 24.59 10.34 3.59
N THR A 28 25.01 9.20 4.14
CA THR A 28 25.23 7.93 3.43
C THR A 28 23.91 7.21 3.15
N ALA A 29 22.81 7.95 3.09
CA ALA A 29 21.49 7.43 2.77
C ALA A 29 21.50 6.90 1.33
N ASN A 30 21.88 5.62 1.18
CA ASN A 30 21.77 4.94 -0.09
C ASN A 30 20.26 4.75 -0.38
N PRO A 31 19.71 5.34 -1.46
CA PRO A 31 18.31 5.14 -1.84
C PRO A 31 17.97 3.68 -2.16
N GLN A 32 18.98 2.80 -2.30
CA GLN A 32 18.81 1.36 -2.43
C GLN A 32 18.73 0.60 -1.10
N THR A 33 18.88 1.23 0.07
CA THR A 33 18.80 0.51 1.35
C THR A 33 17.40 -0.08 1.54
N GLN A 34 17.32 -1.41 1.57
CA GLN A 34 16.07 -2.14 1.78
C GLN A 34 16.05 -2.72 3.19
N PHE A 35 14.96 -2.50 3.92
CA PHE A 35 14.79 -3.03 5.27
C PHE A 35 13.83 -4.21 5.25
N SER A 36 14.21 -5.32 5.90
CA SER A 36 13.29 -6.45 6.07
C SER A 36 12.16 -6.13 7.04
N SER A 37 12.46 -5.38 8.10
CA SER A 37 11.55 -5.01 9.20
C SER A 37 12.05 -3.74 9.93
N GLY A 38 11.28 -3.25 10.89
CA GLY A 38 11.59 -2.16 11.81
C GLY A 38 11.33 -0.76 11.28
N GLN A 39 10.79 -0.62 10.07
CA GLN A 39 10.46 0.67 9.46
C GLN A 39 8.99 1.05 9.65
N SER A 40 8.70 2.33 9.40
CA SER A 40 7.34 2.88 9.45
C SER A 40 6.49 2.43 8.27
N VAL A 41 5.17 2.52 8.47
CA VAL A 41 4.17 2.48 7.40
C VAL A 41 3.73 3.91 7.15
N VAL A 42 3.92 4.39 5.91
CA VAL A 42 3.59 5.76 5.52
C VAL A 42 2.19 5.77 4.92
N PRO A 43 1.17 6.37 5.56
CA PRO A 43 -0.11 6.62 4.90
C PRO A 43 0.08 7.60 3.74
N VAL A 44 -0.72 7.46 2.70
CA VAL A 44 -0.67 8.28 1.49
C VAL A 44 -2.09 8.72 1.16
N TYR A 45 -2.28 10.02 0.99
CA TYR A 45 -3.49 10.57 0.40
C TYR A 45 -3.36 10.47 -1.12
N GLU A 46 -4.32 9.82 -1.77
CA GLU A 46 -4.29 9.56 -3.22
C GLU A 46 -5.12 10.58 -4.02
N GLY A 47 -5.89 11.44 -3.32
CA GLY A 47 -6.79 12.43 -3.91
C GLY A 47 -8.25 12.25 -3.50
N TRP A 48 -9.13 13.07 -4.08
CA TRP A 48 -10.56 13.07 -3.78
C TRP A 48 -11.43 13.00 -5.04
N MET A 49 -12.68 12.60 -4.86
CA MET A 49 -13.69 12.52 -5.93
C MET A 49 -14.97 13.21 -5.49
N LYS A 50 -15.65 13.90 -6.41
CA LYS A 50 -17.00 14.41 -6.20
C LYS A 50 -18.03 13.30 -6.42
N ASN A 51 -18.98 13.16 -5.50
CA ASN A 51 -20.09 12.21 -5.62
C ASN A 51 -21.34 12.89 -6.22
N PRO A 52 -22.25 12.14 -6.87
CA PRO A 52 -23.48 12.70 -7.45
C PRO A 52 -24.42 13.37 -6.45
N ASP A 53 -24.39 12.93 -5.19
CA ASP A 53 -25.19 13.50 -4.09
C ASP A 53 -24.59 14.80 -3.50
N GLY A 54 -23.49 15.29 -4.08
CA GLY A 54 -22.78 16.49 -3.64
C GLY A 54 -21.79 16.27 -2.51
N THR A 55 -21.71 15.05 -1.95
CA THR A 55 -20.65 14.69 -1.01
C THR A 55 -19.32 14.44 -1.73
N PHE A 56 -18.26 14.20 -0.96
CA PHE A 56 -16.94 13.89 -1.52
C PHE A 56 -16.39 12.60 -0.95
N THR A 57 -15.50 11.96 -1.70
CA THR A 57 -14.82 10.72 -1.30
C THR A 57 -13.33 10.96 -1.29
N PHE A 58 -12.68 10.81 -0.14
CA PHE A 58 -11.22 10.80 -0.02
C PHE A 58 -10.69 9.38 -0.19
N VAL A 59 -9.59 9.26 -0.93
CA VAL A 59 -8.98 7.97 -1.24
C VAL A 59 -7.58 7.91 -0.62
N PHE A 60 -7.29 6.79 0.03
CA PHE A 60 -6.03 6.59 0.72
C PHE A 60 -5.36 5.29 0.30
N GLY A 61 -4.03 5.33 0.25
CA GLY A 61 -3.15 4.18 0.13
C GLY A 61 -2.05 4.26 1.17
N TYR A 62 -1.10 3.35 1.16
CA TYR A 62 0.05 3.42 2.07
C TYR A 62 1.30 2.83 1.43
N PHE A 63 2.45 3.16 2.01
CA PHE A 63 3.72 2.54 1.70
C PHE A 63 4.31 1.92 2.96
N ASN A 64 4.25 0.58 3.04
CA ASN A 64 4.99 -0.16 4.05
C ASN A 64 6.47 -0.20 3.59
N ARG A 65 7.34 0.51 4.32
CA ARG A 65 8.78 0.62 4.01
C ARG A 65 9.54 -0.68 4.22
N ASN A 66 8.93 -1.68 4.84
CA ASN A 66 9.51 -3.01 5.07
C ASN A 66 9.38 -3.91 3.83
N ARG A 67 10.26 -4.90 3.73
CA ARG A 67 10.25 -5.94 2.68
C ARG A 67 9.57 -7.24 3.13
N LYS A 68 9.53 -7.52 4.43
CA LYS A 68 8.98 -8.76 4.99
C LYS A 68 7.97 -8.53 6.12
N GLU A 69 8.19 -7.52 6.97
CA GLU A 69 7.28 -7.22 8.06
C GLU A 69 5.91 -6.78 7.55
N GLU A 70 4.86 -7.40 8.10
CA GLU A 70 3.45 -7.16 7.81
C GLU A 70 2.74 -6.78 9.13
N PRO A 71 2.81 -5.51 9.56
CA PRO A 71 2.25 -5.11 10.84
C PRO A 71 0.72 -5.31 10.88
N VAL A 72 0.24 -5.84 12.01
CA VAL A 72 -1.16 -5.77 12.42
C VAL A 72 -1.32 -4.52 13.29
N ILE A 73 -2.08 -3.53 12.81
CA ILE A 73 -2.32 -2.27 13.54
C ILE A 73 -3.84 -2.03 13.57
N PRO A 74 -4.53 -2.49 14.64
CA PRO A 74 -5.98 -2.29 14.78
C PRO A 74 -6.35 -0.80 14.75
N ALA A 75 -7.57 -0.50 14.28
CA ALA A 75 -8.10 0.86 14.36
C ALA A 75 -8.11 1.35 15.82
N GLY A 76 -7.62 2.57 16.05
CA GLY A 76 -7.40 3.08 17.40
C GLY A 76 -6.20 4.04 17.46
N PRO A 77 -5.59 4.23 18.64
CA PRO A 77 -4.57 5.27 18.84
C PRO A 77 -3.39 5.25 17.84
N ASN A 78 -3.02 4.06 17.38
CA ASN A 78 -1.91 3.84 16.44
C ASN A 78 -2.34 3.70 14.97
N ASN A 79 -3.64 3.76 14.67
CA ASN A 79 -4.18 3.70 13.32
C ASN A 79 -5.55 4.39 13.32
N LYS A 80 -5.56 5.72 13.17
CA LYS A 80 -6.78 6.53 13.35
C LYS A 80 -6.96 7.57 12.27
N LEU A 81 -8.23 7.88 12.00
CA LEU A 81 -8.62 9.07 11.26
C LEU A 81 -9.20 10.14 12.18
N GLU A 82 -8.84 11.38 11.93
CA GLU A 82 -9.35 12.55 12.65
C GLU A 82 -9.61 13.69 11.65
N PRO A 83 -10.66 14.50 11.82
CA PRO A 83 -11.63 14.51 12.92
C PRO A 83 -12.70 13.41 12.82
N GLY A 84 -13.49 13.22 13.89
CA GLY A 84 -14.58 12.25 13.99
C GLY A 84 -14.13 10.87 14.49
N PRO A 85 -14.83 9.78 14.14
CA PRO A 85 -14.47 8.44 14.60
C PRO A 85 -13.08 8.03 14.12
N ALA A 86 -12.29 7.46 15.04
CA ALA A 86 -10.94 6.97 14.74
C ALA A 86 -10.97 5.82 13.73
N ASP A 87 -11.99 4.95 13.79
CA ASP A 87 -12.25 3.90 12.82
C ASP A 87 -13.25 4.38 11.78
N ARG A 88 -12.81 4.43 10.52
CA ARG A 88 -13.64 4.68 9.35
C ARG A 88 -13.42 3.61 8.27
N GLY A 89 -13.04 2.42 8.69
CA GLY A 89 -12.81 1.27 7.81
C GLY A 89 -11.43 1.23 7.16
N GLN A 90 -10.42 1.91 7.70
CA GLN A 90 -9.03 1.80 7.24
C GLN A 90 -8.47 0.37 7.42
N PRO A 91 -7.47 -0.05 6.60
CA PRO A 91 -6.87 -1.37 6.75
C PRO A 91 -6.23 -1.53 8.13
N THR A 92 -6.23 -2.77 8.65
CA THR A 92 -5.57 -3.13 9.91
C THR A 92 -4.44 -4.14 9.73
N PHE A 93 -4.24 -4.64 8.51
CA PHE A 93 -3.12 -5.49 8.14
C PHE A 93 -2.32 -4.82 7.00
N PHE A 94 -1.04 -4.58 7.21
CA PHE A 94 -0.23 -3.76 6.30
C PHE A 94 0.78 -4.60 5.51
N LEU A 95 0.36 -5.08 4.33
CA LEU A 95 1.22 -5.75 3.36
C LEU A 95 2.46 -4.91 3.00
N PRO A 96 3.60 -5.52 2.63
CA PRO A 96 4.80 -4.79 2.27
C PRO A 96 4.59 -3.91 1.03
N ARG A 97 5.47 -2.92 0.86
CA ARG A 97 5.53 -2.04 -0.32
C ARG A 97 4.33 -1.10 -0.46
N ARG A 98 4.17 -0.52 -1.66
CA ARG A 98 3.14 0.47 -1.97
C ARG A 98 1.84 -0.26 -2.26
N GLN A 99 0.82 0.11 -1.52
CA GLN A 99 -0.56 -0.29 -1.71
C GLN A 99 -1.36 0.98 -2.00
N PRO A 100 -1.61 1.33 -3.27
CA PRO A 100 -2.36 2.53 -3.63
C PRO A 100 -3.87 2.28 -3.60
N TRP A 101 -4.66 3.33 -3.41
CA TRP A 101 -6.14 3.31 -3.47
C TRP A 101 -6.80 2.20 -2.63
N VAL A 102 -6.30 2.01 -1.41
CA VAL A 102 -6.67 0.90 -0.53
C VAL A 102 -8.05 1.10 0.10
N PHE A 103 -8.40 2.31 0.53
CA PHE A 103 -9.70 2.55 1.15
C PHE A 103 -10.20 3.96 0.90
N ARG A 104 -11.49 4.17 1.21
CA ARG A 104 -12.24 5.37 0.88
C ARG A 104 -12.95 5.89 2.12
N VAL A 105 -13.01 7.20 2.26
CA VAL A 105 -13.76 7.87 3.32
C VAL A 105 -14.64 8.94 2.70
N GLN A 106 -15.95 8.80 2.86
CA GLN A 106 -16.90 9.82 2.43
C GLN A 106 -16.93 10.97 3.44
N VAL A 107 -16.92 12.20 2.94
CA VAL A 107 -17.05 13.44 3.71
C VAL A 107 -18.23 14.25 3.18
N PRO A 108 -18.93 15.02 4.03
CA PRO A 108 -20.14 15.73 3.65
C PRO A 108 -19.90 16.85 2.62
N ALA A 109 -20.97 17.30 1.97
CA ALA A 109 -20.94 18.36 0.95
C ALA A 109 -20.42 19.71 1.46
N ASP A 110 -20.52 19.96 2.77
CA ASP A 110 -20.05 21.18 3.44
C ASP A 110 -18.65 21.00 4.10
N TRP A 111 -17.85 20.05 3.60
CA TRP A 111 -16.51 19.79 4.13
C TRP A 111 -15.60 21.02 4.04
N GLY A 112 -15.70 21.78 2.95
CA GLY A 112 -14.95 23.03 2.76
C GLY A 112 -13.43 22.83 2.83
N GLN A 113 -12.74 23.70 3.56
CA GLN A 113 -11.27 23.65 3.73
C GLN A 113 -10.82 22.77 4.91
N LYS A 114 -11.69 21.91 5.43
CA LYS A 114 -11.34 20.98 6.50
C LYS A 114 -10.34 19.93 5.99
N GLU A 115 -9.59 19.39 6.93
CA GLU A 115 -8.62 18.34 6.68
C GLU A 115 -9.05 17.05 7.38
N LEU A 116 -8.87 15.92 6.70
CA LEU A 116 -8.96 14.59 7.30
C LEU A 116 -7.56 14.00 7.38
N VAL A 117 -7.12 13.63 8.58
CA VAL A 117 -5.78 13.14 8.84
C VAL A 117 -5.83 11.65 9.15
N TRP A 118 -5.11 10.84 8.38
CA TRP A 118 -4.87 9.44 8.72
C TRP A 118 -3.48 9.31 9.35
N SER A 119 -3.44 8.87 10.61
CA SER A 119 -2.20 8.65 11.37
C SER A 119 -1.94 7.17 11.60
N ILE A 120 -0.72 6.72 11.29
CA ILE A 120 -0.24 5.35 11.58
C ILE A 120 1.00 5.42 12.46
N THR A 121 0.98 4.70 13.57
CA THR A 121 2.11 4.54 14.50
C THR A 121 2.55 3.10 14.54
N VAL A 122 3.80 2.83 14.17
CA VAL A 122 4.42 1.49 14.23
C VAL A 122 5.91 1.63 14.47
N ASN A 123 6.50 0.69 15.21
CA ASN A 123 7.94 0.69 15.51
C ASN A 123 8.43 2.04 16.11
N GLY A 124 7.61 2.66 16.96
CA GLY A 124 7.90 3.94 17.62
C GLY A 124 7.83 5.17 16.70
N LYS A 125 7.45 5.01 15.43
CA LYS A 125 7.36 6.11 14.46
C LYS A 125 5.91 6.36 14.08
N THR A 126 5.52 7.64 14.02
CA THR A 126 4.20 8.06 13.56
C THR A 126 4.34 8.77 12.22
N GLU A 127 3.59 8.32 11.23
CA GLU A 127 3.48 8.92 9.90
C GLU A 127 2.04 9.39 9.68
N ARG A 128 1.85 10.41 8.84
CA ARG A 128 0.54 11.04 8.61
C ARG A 128 0.30 11.36 7.15
N ALA A 129 -0.94 11.18 6.71
CA ALA A 129 -1.45 11.68 5.45
C ALA A 129 -2.53 12.72 5.76
N TYR A 130 -2.42 13.87 5.11
CA TYR A 130 -3.30 15.02 5.28
C TYR A 130 -4.16 15.13 4.03
N ALA A 131 -5.46 14.88 4.15
CA ALA A 131 -6.39 14.90 3.04
C ALA A 131 -7.22 16.17 3.04
N GLN A 132 -7.12 16.92 1.94
CA GLN A 132 -7.83 18.17 1.71
C GLN A 132 -8.48 18.13 0.31
N MET A 133 -9.48 19.00 0.09
CA MET A 133 -10.10 19.17 -1.23
C MET A 133 -9.35 20.22 -2.04
N ILE A 134 -8.10 19.92 -2.39
CA ILE A 134 -7.29 20.73 -3.31
C ILE A 134 -7.70 20.37 -4.73
N LEU A 135 -8.01 21.36 -5.57
CA LEU A 135 -8.56 21.13 -6.91
C LEU A 135 -7.65 20.26 -7.79
N GLU A 136 -6.34 20.46 -7.68
CA GLU A 136 -5.31 19.72 -8.43
C GLU A 136 -5.18 18.25 -8.00
N GLU A 137 -5.76 17.88 -6.84
CA GLU A 137 -5.77 16.52 -6.30
C GLU A 137 -7.13 15.82 -6.52
N GLU A 138 -8.03 16.41 -7.33
CA GLU A 138 -9.23 15.71 -7.79
C GLU A 138 -8.84 14.57 -8.72
N ILE A 139 -9.38 13.39 -8.45
CA ILE A 139 -9.13 12.18 -9.22
C ILE A 139 -10.42 11.62 -9.79
N LEU A 140 -10.30 10.74 -10.77
CA LEU A 140 -11.43 10.03 -11.37
C LEU A 140 -11.47 8.59 -10.87
N GLU A 141 -12.67 8.04 -10.64
CA GLU A 141 -12.86 6.62 -10.31
C GLU A 141 -12.18 5.73 -11.37
N ARG A 142 -12.22 6.15 -12.64
CA ARG A 142 -11.58 5.43 -13.74
C ARG A 142 -10.06 5.35 -13.62
N MET A 143 -9.41 6.36 -13.05
CA MET A 143 -7.97 6.33 -12.78
C MET A 143 -7.63 5.27 -11.72
N ILE A 144 -8.47 5.12 -10.69
CA ILE A 144 -8.30 4.09 -9.65
C ILE A 144 -8.48 2.69 -10.26
N MET A 145 -9.52 2.50 -11.07
CA MET A 145 -9.77 1.25 -11.78
C MET A 145 -8.62 0.90 -12.74
N ALA A 146 -8.05 1.91 -13.41
CA ALA A 146 -6.96 1.72 -14.36
C ALA A 146 -5.56 1.73 -13.73
N ARG A 147 -5.46 1.56 -12.40
CA ARG A 147 -4.19 1.47 -11.66
C ARG A 147 -3.28 2.69 -11.87
N GLY A 148 -3.86 3.88 -11.95
CA GLY A 148 -3.14 5.13 -12.15
C GLY A 148 -2.83 5.44 -13.62
N ASN A 149 -3.41 4.72 -14.58
CA ASN A 149 -3.28 5.09 -15.99
C ASN A 149 -3.97 6.45 -16.23
N LEU A 150 -3.18 7.44 -16.64
CA LEU A 150 -3.61 8.81 -16.89
C LEU A 150 -4.28 9.02 -18.25
N ASN A 151 -4.23 8.02 -19.14
CA ASN A 151 -4.94 8.05 -20.42
C ASN A 151 -5.81 6.81 -20.58
N PRO A 152 -6.92 6.71 -19.83
CA PRO A 152 -7.76 5.54 -19.87
C PRO A 152 -8.61 5.49 -21.17
N GLY A 153 -8.54 6.52 -22.04
CA GLY A 153 -9.25 6.60 -23.32
C GLY A 153 -10.65 7.18 -23.17
N GLU A 154 -10.90 8.36 -23.73
CA GLU A 154 -12.19 9.08 -23.64
C GLU A 154 -13.37 8.27 -24.23
N ASP A 155 -13.06 7.30 -25.11
CA ASP A 155 -14.02 6.40 -25.77
C ASP A 155 -13.71 4.90 -25.55
N ASP A 156 -12.93 4.55 -24.51
CA ASP A 156 -12.61 3.14 -24.25
C ASP A 156 -13.87 2.38 -23.76
N PRO A 157 -14.36 1.38 -24.54
CA PRO A 157 -15.57 0.65 -24.19
C PRO A 157 -15.37 -0.33 -23.04
N ASN A 158 -14.13 -0.55 -22.59
CA ASN A 158 -13.82 -1.47 -21.50
C ASN A 158 -14.50 -1.05 -20.19
N LYS A 159 -15.23 -1.98 -19.58
CA LYS A 159 -15.85 -1.84 -18.26
C LYS A 159 -15.08 -2.68 -17.24
N PRO A 160 -14.97 -2.21 -15.99
CA PRO A 160 -14.30 -3.01 -14.97
C PRO A 160 -15.03 -4.32 -14.73
N PRO A 161 -14.33 -5.40 -14.36
CA PRO A 161 -14.95 -6.67 -14.04
C PRO A 161 -15.89 -6.50 -12.86
N THR A 162 -16.96 -7.29 -12.85
CA THR A 162 -17.84 -7.46 -11.68
C THR A 162 -17.30 -8.61 -10.84
N VAL A 163 -17.31 -8.46 -9.52
CA VAL A 163 -16.82 -9.47 -8.59
C VAL A 163 -17.71 -9.56 -7.36
N THR A 164 -18.02 -10.79 -6.95
CA THR A 164 -18.69 -11.10 -5.67
C THR A 164 -17.96 -12.25 -4.98
N ILE A 165 -18.11 -12.37 -3.67
CA ILE A 165 -17.51 -13.45 -2.89
C ILE A 165 -18.63 -14.25 -2.23
N ALA A 166 -18.60 -15.58 -2.38
CA ALA A 166 -19.55 -16.45 -1.72
C ALA A 166 -19.40 -16.37 -0.19
N PRO A 167 -20.49 -16.33 0.60
CA PRO A 167 -20.42 -16.36 2.05
C PRO A 167 -19.65 -17.59 2.56
N VAL A 168 -18.91 -17.42 3.66
CA VAL A 168 -18.16 -18.49 4.30
C VAL A 168 -18.60 -18.62 5.76
N THR A 169 -18.80 -19.85 6.21
CA THR A 169 -19.16 -20.18 7.59
C THR A 169 -18.27 -21.31 8.12
N GLY A 170 -18.08 -21.37 9.44
CA GLY A 170 -17.36 -22.48 10.07
C GLY A 170 -15.83 -22.40 9.97
N ALA A 171 -15.27 -21.20 9.74
CA ALA A 171 -13.83 -20.99 9.81
C ALA A 171 -13.33 -21.25 11.24
N THR A 172 -12.33 -22.13 11.38
CA THR A 172 -11.64 -22.39 12.65
C THR A 172 -10.14 -22.45 12.40
N LEU A 173 -9.35 -22.46 13.48
CA LEU A 173 -7.89 -22.64 13.37
C LEU A 173 -7.49 -23.99 12.75
N ALA A 174 -8.31 -25.02 12.95
CA ALA A 174 -8.04 -26.36 12.43
C ALA A 174 -8.55 -26.57 11.00
N ASN A 175 -9.59 -25.83 10.60
CA ASN A 175 -10.27 -26.02 9.31
C ASN A 175 -10.05 -24.79 8.42
N PRO A 176 -9.18 -24.88 7.41
CA PRO A 176 -9.08 -23.88 6.36
C PRO A 176 -10.41 -23.68 5.64
N VAL A 177 -10.62 -22.48 5.11
CA VAL A 177 -11.83 -22.18 4.32
C VAL A 177 -11.48 -21.89 2.87
N THR A 178 -12.31 -22.38 1.96
CA THR A 178 -12.22 -22.01 0.56
C THR A 178 -13.02 -20.73 0.32
N LEU A 179 -12.33 -19.67 -0.10
CA LEU A 179 -12.94 -18.44 -0.57
C LEU A 179 -13.11 -18.55 -2.08
N THR A 180 -14.30 -18.24 -2.60
CA THR A 180 -14.57 -18.27 -4.05
C THR A 180 -15.07 -16.94 -4.52
N ALA A 181 -14.28 -16.26 -5.36
CA ALA A 181 -14.73 -15.08 -6.09
C ALA A 181 -15.47 -15.53 -7.35
N THR A 182 -16.66 -14.97 -7.58
CA THR A 182 -17.39 -15.09 -8.84
C THR A 182 -17.18 -13.81 -9.64
N VAL A 183 -16.71 -13.92 -10.87
CA VAL A 183 -16.29 -12.79 -11.70
C VAL A 183 -16.96 -12.85 -13.07
N THR A 184 -17.46 -11.71 -13.54
CA THR A 184 -17.97 -11.54 -14.91
C THR A 184 -17.37 -10.27 -15.49
N ASP A 185 -17.07 -10.31 -16.78
CA ASP A 185 -16.34 -9.29 -17.51
C ASP A 185 -16.94 -9.11 -18.91
N ASP A 186 -16.69 -7.98 -19.56
CA ASP A 186 -17.18 -7.71 -20.92
C ASP A 186 -16.27 -8.30 -22.02
N GLY A 187 -15.15 -8.92 -21.63
CA GLY A 187 -14.18 -9.54 -22.52
C GLY A 187 -13.12 -8.57 -23.04
N LEU A 188 -13.07 -7.35 -22.50
CA LEU A 188 -12.07 -6.34 -22.79
C LEU A 188 -11.12 -6.15 -21.59
N PRO A 189 -9.86 -5.76 -21.83
CA PRO A 189 -9.18 -5.80 -23.12
C PRO A 189 -9.03 -7.26 -23.60
N LYS A 190 -9.06 -7.46 -24.92
CA LYS A 190 -8.85 -8.80 -25.48
C LYS A 190 -7.48 -9.35 -25.02
N PRO A 191 -7.41 -10.60 -24.54
CA PRO A 191 -6.15 -11.19 -24.12
C PRO A 191 -5.10 -11.08 -25.22
N ARG A 192 -3.92 -10.58 -24.87
CA ARG A 192 -2.82 -10.44 -25.82
C ARG A 192 -2.37 -11.83 -26.27
N VAL A 193 -2.47 -12.12 -27.57
CA VAL A 193 -1.89 -13.33 -28.15
C VAL A 193 -0.37 -13.26 -27.92
N PRO A 194 0.26 -14.28 -27.30
CA PRO A 194 1.71 -14.32 -27.17
C PRO A 194 2.34 -14.17 -28.55
N LYS A 195 3.23 -13.19 -28.72
CA LYS A 195 4.01 -13.12 -29.97
C LYS A 195 4.89 -14.37 -30.02
N THR A 196 4.73 -15.19 -31.06
CA THR A 196 5.72 -16.21 -31.40
C THR A 196 7.06 -15.52 -31.61
N PRO A 197 8.17 -16.04 -31.02
CA PRO A 197 9.50 -15.52 -31.33
C PRO A 197 9.72 -15.54 -32.84
N SER A 198 10.17 -14.42 -33.41
CA SER A 198 10.52 -14.39 -34.83
C SER A 198 11.71 -15.33 -35.07
N PRO A 199 11.65 -16.24 -36.07
CA PRO A 199 12.80 -17.10 -36.43
C PRO A 199 14.05 -16.28 -36.79
N ASP A 200 13.85 -15.04 -37.24
CA ASP A 200 14.90 -14.14 -37.73
C ASP A 200 15.49 -13.23 -36.63
N ALA A 201 15.22 -13.52 -35.35
CA ALA A 201 15.79 -12.77 -34.23
C ALA A 201 17.29 -13.09 -34.05
N ASN A 202 18.12 -12.65 -35.00
CA ASN A 202 19.55 -12.57 -34.84
C ASN A 202 19.88 -11.41 -33.89
N GLY A 203 20.14 -11.73 -32.64
CA GLY A 203 20.70 -10.78 -31.68
C GLY A 203 20.23 -11.02 -30.26
N THR A 204 21.16 -10.82 -29.33
CA THR A 204 21.02 -10.72 -27.87
C THR A 204 20.03 -9.62 -27.44
N ALA A 205 18.79 -9.67 -27.93
CA ALA A 205 17.70 -8.92 -27.35
C ALA A 205 17.58 -9.41 -25.90
N GLN A 206 17.73 -8.48 -24.95
CA GLN A 206 17.49 -8.75 -23.55
C GLN A 206 16.06 -9.28 -23.43
N VAL A 207 15.93 -10.60 -23.38
CA VAL A 207 14.66 -11.26 -23.11
C VAL A 207 14.39 -10.85 -21.67
N ASN A 208 13.51 -9.88 -21.47
CA ASN A 208 12.97 -9.53 -20.16
C ASN A 208 12.08 -10.70 -19.75
N ASN A 209 12.71 -11.84 -19.51
CA ASN A 209 12.08 -13.06 -19.03
C ASN A 209 11.92 -12.87 -17.52
N SER A 210 11.06 -11.92 -17.14
CA SER A 210 10.39 -12.00 -15.85
C SER A 210 9.49 -13.24 -15.94
N GLY A 211 10.08 -14.40 -15.72
CA GLY A 211 9.54 -15.75 -15.91
C GLY A 211 8.41 -16.13 -14.96
N ARG A 212 7.51 -15.20 -14.66
CA ARG A 212 6.20 -15.51 -14.11
C ARG A 212 5.21 -15.18 -15.22
N LEU A 213 4.71 -16.22 -15.89
CA LEU A 213 3.51 -16.12 -16.72
C LEU A 213 2.38 -15.69 -15.78
N LEU A 214 2.27 -14.38 -15.53
CA LEU A 214 1.09 -13.81 -14.92
C LEU A 214 -0.07 -14.15 -15.85
N PRO A 215 -1.23 -14.59 -15.33
CA PRO A 215 -2.39 -14.83 -16.16
C PRO A 215 -2.61 -13.63 -17.08
N THR A 216 -2.53 -13.86 -18.39
CA THR A 216 -2.95 -12.88 -19.38
C THR A 216 -4.48 -12.93 -19.42
N GLY A 217 -5.15 -11.83 -19.08
CA GLY A 217 -6.61 -11.74 -19.03
C GLY A 217 -7.19 -11.77 -17.61
N LEU A 218 -8.48 -12.09 -17.52
CA LEU A 218 -9.27 -11.98 -16.30
C LEU A 218 -8.71 -12.82 -15.14
N ASN A 219 -8.37 -12.16 -14.05
CA ASN A 219 -7.76 -12.77 -12.87
C ASN A 219 -8.27 -12.15 -11.58
N VAL A 220 -8.06 -12.84 -10.46
CA VAL A 220 -8.33 -12.34 -9.11
C VAL A 220 -7.07 -12.42 -8.27
N THR A 221 -6.73 -11.32 -7.61
CA THR A 221 -5.71 -11.31 -6.55
C THR A 221 -6.40 -11.21 -5.19
N TRP A 222 -6.05 -12.11 -4.28
CA TRP A 222 -6.55 -12.12 -2.90
C TRP A 222 -5.56 -11.45 -1.96
N TYR A 223 -6.07 -10.67 -1.02
CA TYR A 223 -5.27 -10.08 0.04
C TYR A 223 -6.06 -9.93 1.32
N GLN A 224 -5.32 -9.93 2.42
CA GLN A 224 -5.85 -9.58 3.72
C GLN A 224 -5.90 -8.05 3.85
N TYR A 225 -7.10 -7.54 4.11
CA TYR A 225 -7.35 -6.13 4.38
C TYR A 225 -7.22 -5.80 5.87
N GLY A 226 -7.69 -6.72 6.71
CA GLY A 226 -7.64 -6.57 8.15
C GLY A 226 -7.82 -7.87 8.90
N GLY A 227 -7.47 -7.85 10.18
CA GLY A 227 -7.60 -8.99 11.08
C GLY A 227 -6.48 -9.06 12.12
N PRO A 228 -6.63 -9.95 13.12
CA PRO A 228 -5.72 -10.00 14.27
C PRO A 228 -4.37 -10.66 13.99
N ALA A 229 -4.24 -11.43 12.90
CA ALA A 229 -3.01 -12.13 12.52
C ALA A 229 -2.92 -12.29 11.00
N LYS A 230 -1.79 -12.77 10.49
CA LYS A 230 -1.62 -13.06 9.06
C LYS A 230 -2.48 -14.26 8.63
N VAL A 231 -3.18 -14.09 7.51
CA VAL A 231 -3.83 -15.19 6.77
C VAL A 231 -2.83 -15.80 5.79
N ASP A 232 -2.75 -17.12 5.80
CA ASP A 232 -1.97 -17.89 4.84
C ASP A 232 -2.88 -18.37 3.70
N PHE A 233 -2.62 -17.85 2.50
CA PHE A 233 -3.31 -18.24 1.28
C PHE A 233 -2.47 -19.27 0.53
N ASP A 234 -3.10 -20.31 -0.01
CA ASP A 234 -2.42 -21.31 -0.84
C ASP A 234 -1.94 -20.78 -2.21
N SER A 235 -2.31 -19.54 -2.55
CA SER A 235 -1.77 -18.78 -3.68
C SER A 235 -1.41 -17.35 -3.27
N THR A 236 -0.24 -16.87 -3.71
CA THR A 236 0.30 -15.53 -3.42
C THR A 236 0.25 -14.58 -4.62
N GLY A 237 -0.35 -14.99 -5.73
CA GLY A 237 -0.43 -14.18 -6.95
C GLY A 237 -1.80 -14.24 -7.61
N PRO A 238 -1.94 -13.59 -8.78
CA PRO A 238 -3.20 -13.59 -9.50
C PRO A 238 -3.63 -15.01 -9.88
N ILE A 239 -4.88 -15.32 -9.57
CA ILE A 239 -5.55 -16.59 -9.89
C ILE A 239 -6.36 -16.34 -11.15
N ALA A 240 -6.12 -17.12 -12.20
CA ALA A 240 -6.92 -17.03 -13.42
C ALA A 240 -8.39 -17.38 -13.14
N VAL A 241 -9.31 -16.60 -13.70
CA VAL A 241 -10.74 -16.91 -13.60
C VAL A 241 -11.09 -18.05 -14.56
N SER A 242 -11.64 -19.14 -14.03
CA SER A 242 -12.09 -20.30 -14.79
C SER A 242 -13.57 -20.57 -14.52
N ASN A 243 -14.37 -20.70 -15.57
CA ASN A 243 -15.84 -20.82 -15.47
C ASN A 243 -16.47 -19.75 -14.56
N GLY A 244 -15.98 -18.51 -14.69
CA GLY A 244 -16.43 -17.37 -13.88
C GLY A 244 -16.02 -17.42 -12.41
N ARG A 245 -15.09 -18.31 -12.00
CA ARG A 245 -14.69 -18.49 -10.60
C ARG A 245 -13.17 -18.45 -10.40
N ALA A 246 -12.75 -17.96 -9.24
CA ALA A 246 -11.35 -17.98 -8.79
C ALA A 246 -11.29 -18.35 -7.29
N PRO A 247 -11.14 -19.65 -6.96
CA PRO A 247 -11.05 -20.11 -5.57
C PRO A 247 -9.64 -19.93 -4.99
N VAL A 248 -9.56 -19.72 -3.67
CA VAL A 248 -8.32 -19.75 -2.87
C VAL A 248 -8.60 -20.38 -1.51
N THR A 249 -7.65 -21.10 -0.94
CA THR A 249 -7.76 -21.61 0.44
C THR A 249 -7.11 -20.62 1.41
N ALA A 250 -7.84 -20.21 2.43
CA ALA A 250 -7.34 -19.35 3.52
C ALA A 250 -7.19 -20.15 4.82
N ARG A 251 -6.04 -20.01 5.46
CA ARG A 251 -5.68 -20.63 6.75
C ARG A 251 -5.43 -19.54 7.79
N PHE A 252 -5.88 -19.80 9.02
CA PHE A 252 -5.84 -18.84 10.11
C PHE A 252 -5.03 -19.38 11.29
N THR A 253 -4.30 -18.51 11.96
CA THR A 253 -3.46 -18.85 13.11
C THR A 253 -3.92 -18.21 14.42
N ALA A 254 -4.89 -17.29 14.36
CA ALA A 254 -5.51 -16.67 15.53
C ALA A 254 -7.03 -16.52 15.33
N PRO A 255 -7.83 -16.66 16.40
CA PRO A 255 -9.27 -16.41 16.33
C PRO A 255 -9.53 -14.91 16.15
N GLY A 256 -10.70 -14.58 15.61
CA GLY A 256 -11.16 -13.19 15.46
C GLY A 256 -11.79 -12.91 14.10
N THR A 257 -11.99 -11.63 13.82
CA THR A 257 -12.66 -11.16 12.61
C THR A 257 -11.61 -10.69 11.59
N TYR A 258 -11.67 -11.28 10.40
CA TYR A 258 -10.80 -10.96 9.27
C TYR A 258 -11.62 -10.29 8.16
N ILE A 259 -11.02 -9.32 7.49
CA ILE A 259 -11.55 -8.76 6.25
C ILE A 259 -10.60 -9.19 5.14
N LEU A 260 -11.12 -9.95 4.18
CA LEU A 260 -10.38 -10.45 3.04
C LEU A 260 -10.97 -9.84 1.77
N ARG A 261 -10.10 -9.44 0.86
CA ARG A 261 -10.49 -8.72 -0.34
C ARG A 261 -10.05 -9.47 -1.60
N ALA A 262 -10.98 -9.64 -2.53
CA ALA A 262 -10.74 -10.11 -3.88
C ALA A 262 -10.68 -8.91 -4.82
N LEU A 263 -9.59 -8.76 -5.54
CA LEU A 263 -9.44 -7.75 -6.60
C LEU A 263 -9.45 -8.45 -7.95
N ALA A 264 -10.56 -8.35 -8.66
CA ALA A 264 -10.68 -8.80 -10.04
C ALA A 264 -10.03 -7.79 -10.97
N SER A 265 -9.29 -8.27 -11.98
CA SER A 265 -8.70 -7.43 -13.02
C SER A 265 -8.78 -8.13 -14.37
N ASP A 266 -9.16 -7.37 -15.39
CA ASP A 266 -9.15 -7.77 -16.80
C ASP A 266 -7.79 -7.48 -17.49
N GLY A 267 -6.89 -6.76 -16.79
CA GLY A 267 -5.58 -6.31 -17.29
C GLY A 267 -5.52 -4.82 -17.66
N GLY A 268 -6.66 -4.19 -17.91
CA GLY A 268 -6.85 -2.75 -18.08
C GLY A 268 -7.53 -2.10 -16.87
N LEU A 269 -8.64 -2.66 -16.38
CA LEU A 269 -9.39 -2.18 -15.23
C LEU A 269 -9.43 -3.21 -14.09
N GLN A 270 -9.83 -2.75 -12.91
CA GLN A 270 -9.94 -3.57 -11.72
C GLN A 270 -11.14 -3.17 -10.84
N LYS A 271 -11.68 -4.15 -10.12
CA LYS A 271 -12.74 -3.95 -9.12
C LYS A 271 -12.52 -4.88 -7.94
N ALA A 272 -12.82 -4.39 -6.73
CA ALA A 272 -12.70 -5.17 -5.51
C ALA A 272 -14.06 -5.58 -4.94
N ALA A 273 -14.07 -6.72 -4.26
CA ALA A 273 -15.10 -7.15 -3.31
C ALA A 273 -14.44 -7.59 -2.00
N GLU A 274 -15.14 -7.41 -0.88
CA GLU A 274 -14.68 -7.80 0.44
C GLU A 274 -15.60 -8.83 1.07
N ILE A 275 -15.03 -9.67 1.94
CA ILE A 275 -15.76 -10.58 2.80
C ILE A 275 -15.21 -10.49 4.23
N THR A 276 -16.13 -10.49 5.19
CA THR A 276 -15.81 -10.65 6.60
C THR A 276 -15.87 -12.13 6.97
N VAL A 277 -14.80 -12.66 7.56
CA VAL A 277 -14.71 -14.04 8.05
C VAL A 277 -14.47 -14.02 9.55
N THR A 278 -15.36 -14.64 10.32
CA THR A 278 -15.18 -14.84 11.76
C THR A 278 -14.59 -16.22 12.02
N VAL A 279 -13.40 -16.24 12.61
CA VAL A 279 -12.66 -17.45 12.96
C VAL A 279 -12.82 -17.74 14.45
N LYS A 280 -13.22 -18.95 14.77
CA LYS A 280 -13.34 -19.45 16.15
C LYS A 280 -12.18 -20.35 16.55
#